data_AF-A0A9W9MWF7-F1
#
_entry.id   AF-A0A9W9MWF7-F1
#
_cell.length_a   1.000
_cell.length_b   1.000
_cell.length_c   1.000
_cell.angle_alpha   90.00
_cell.angle_beta   90.00
_cell.angle_gamma   90.00
#
_symmetry.space_group_name_H-M   'P 1'
#
loop_
_entity.id
_entity.type
_entity.pdbx_description
1 polymer ?
#
loop_
_entity_poly.entity_id
_entity_poly.type
_entity_poly.pdbx_seq_one_letter_code
_entity_poly.pdbx_strand_id
1 'polypeptide(L)' 'MSDIAGLALTKGAVVRGIMIGSKQQMEDTTRFIGTRNLSMAVGKTFKFDRDQVVEALNYLASGQHIRKFCIDF' A
#
# COMPACT_ATOMS: atom_id res chain seq x y z
N MET A 1 28.40 2.13 -2.22
CA MET A 1 27.17 2.55 -1.53
C MET A 1 27.12 4.07 -1.62
N SER A 2 26.04 4.68 -2.12
CA SER A 2 25.97 6.14 -2.28
C SER A 2 25.82 6.84 -0.93
N ASP A 3 26.45 7.99 -0.76
CA ASP A 3 26.25 8.86 0.41
C ASP A 3 24.90 9.58 0.29
N ILE A 4 23.86 8.92 0.80
CA ILE A 4 22.48 9.44 0.76
C ILE A 4 22.37 10.74 1.55
N ALA A 5 23.12 10.90 2.65
CA ALA A 5 23.07 12.09 3.48
C ALA A 5 23.69 13.30 2.75
N GLY A 6 24.86 13.11 2.15
CA GLY A 6 25.51 14.14 1.32
C GLY A 6 24.65 14.56 0.13
N LEU A 7 24.01 13.61 -0.55
CA LEU A 7 23.09 13.88 -1.67
C LEU A 7 21.81 14.61 -1.23
N ALA A 8 21.22 14.21 -0.11
CA ALA A 8 20.03 14.88 0.42
C ALA A 8 20.35 16.33 0.80
N LEU A 9 21.49 16.56 1.47
CA LEU A 9 21.94 17.88 1.87
C LEU A 9 22.19 18.80 0.65
N THR A 10 22.95 18.33 -0.34
CA THR A 10 23.27 19.14 -1.53
C THR A 10 22.05 19.48 -2.39
N LYS A 11 20.99 18.68 -2.32
CA LYS A 11 19.73 18.94 -3.04
C LYS A 11 18.67 19.63 -2.19
N GLY A 12 18.92 19.89 -0.92
CA GLY A 12 17.90 20.39 0.02
C GLY A 12 16.70 19.44 0.13
N ALA A 13 16.92 18.14 -0.04
CA ALA A 13 15.88 17.11 -0.01
C ALA A 13 15.75 16.49 1.39
N VAL A 14 14.54 16.02 1.71
CA VAL A 14 14.26 15.31 2.97
C VAL A 14 14.09 13.83 2.68
N VAL A 15 14.90 13.00 3.32
CA VAL A 15 14.72 11.55 3.34
C VAL A 15 14.03 11.18 4.66
N ARG A 16 12.80 10.66 4.58
CA ARG A 16 12.01 10.27 5.74
C ARG A 16 11.60 8.81 5.64
N GLY A 17 12.03 8.01 6.61
CA GLY A 17 11.50 6.66 6.80
C GLY A 17 10.06 6.73 7.30
N ILE A 18 9.19 5.92 6.72
CA ILE A 18 7.80 5.77 7.17
C ILE A 18 7.57 4.27 7.38
N MET A 19 7.33 3.88 8.62
CA MET A 19 6.92 2.52 8.97
C MET A 19 5.50 2.59 9.49
N ILE A 20 4.55 2.10 8.68
CA ILE A 20 3.10 2.14 8.93
C ILE A 20 2.52 3.53 9.28
N GLY A 21 1.20 3.63 9.36
CA GLY A 21 0.50 4.85 9.79
C GLY A 21 0.04 4.74 11.25
N SER A 22 -0.13 5.88 11.93
CA SER A 22 -0.75 5.92 13.25
C SER A 22 -2.25 5.64 13.18
N LYS A 23 -2.85 5.27 14.33
CA LYS A 23 -4.32 5.12 14.44
C LYS A 23 -5.05 6.38 13.97
N GLN A 24 -4.58 7.56 14.37
CA GLN A 24 -5.16 8.83 13.95
C GLN A 24 -5.16 8.98 12.42
N GLN A 25 -4.04 8.67 11.76
CA GLN A 25 -3.95 8.75 10.30
C GLN A 25 -4.91 7.78 9.60
N MET A 26 -5.11 6.59 10.15
CA MET A 26 -6.08 5.62 9.64
C MET A 26 -7.52 6.15 9.78
N GLU A 27 -7.88 6.71 10.93
CA GLU A 27 -9.22 7.28 11.18
C GLU A 27 -9.50 8.47 10.26
N ASP A 28 -8.53 9.38 10.10
CA ASP A 28 -8.65 10.53 9.21
C ASP A 28 -8.81 10.10 7.75
N THR A 29 -8.00 9.12 7.31
CA THR A 29 -8.10 8.56 5.95
C THR A 29 -9.46 7.90 5.72
N THR A 30 -9.94 7.12 6.68
CA THR A 30 -11.24 6.42 6.59
C THR A 30 -12.39 7.43 6.51
N ARG A 31 -12.36 8.46 7.37
CA ARG A 31 -13.33 9.56 7.35
C ARG A 31 -13.31 10.28 6.01
N PHE A 32 -12.13 10.60 5.49
CA PHE A 32 -12.00 11.29 4.21
C PHE A 32 -12.58 10.46 3.06
N ILE A 33 -12.23 9.17 2.97
CA ILE A 33 -12.74 8.26 1.95
C ILE A 33 -14.27 8.16 2.01
N GLY A 34 -14.83 7.92 3.21
CA GLY A 34 -16.27 7.79 3.41
C GLY A 34 -17.04 9.09 3.12
N THR A 35 -16.54 10.25 3.59
CA THR A 35 -17.21 11.55 3.39
C THR A 35 -17.16 12.03 1.94
N ARG A 36 -16.14 11.63 1.18
CA ARG A 36 -15.99 11.97 -0.24
C ARG A 36 -16.52 10.89 -1.18
N ASN A 37 -17.08 9.80 -0.64
CA ASN A 37 -17.54 8.64 -1.38
C ASN A 37 -16.50 8.13 -2.40
N LEU A 38 -15.22 8.11 -1.99
CA LEU A 38 -14.13 7.66 -2.84
C LEU A 38 -14.15 6.13 -2.92
N SER A 39 -14.06 5.59 -4.13
CA SER A 39 -13.94 4.16 -4.30
C SER A 39 -12.53 3.69 -3.88
N MET A 40 -12.48 2.61 -3.11
CA MET A 40 -11.23 1.91 -2.88
C MET A 40 -10.80 1.27 -4.19
N ALA A 41 -9.54 1.51 -4.57
CA ALA A 41 -8.96 1.01 -5.81
C ALA A 41 -8.66 -0.50 -5.71
N VAL A 42 -9.69 -1.33 -5.63
CA VAL A 42 -9.58 -2.79 -5.69
C VAL A 42 -9.53 -3.21 -7.16
N GLY A 43 -8.42 -3.82 -7.58
CA GLY A 43 -8.19 -4.26 -8.96
C GLY A 43 -8.51 -5.73 -9.21
N LYS A 44 -8.28 -6.60 -8.24
CA LYS A 44 -8.56 -8.04 -8.31
C LYS A 44 -9.08 -8.55 -6.96
N THR A 45 -9.97 -9.53 -7.00
CA THR A 45 -10.47 -10.20 -5.81
C THR A 45 -10.25 -11.70 -5.98
N PHE A 46 -9.71 -12.34 -4.96
CA PHE A 46 -9.53 -13.79 -4.85
C PHE A 46 -10.56 -14.35 -3.88
N LYS A 47 -10.94 -15.62 -4.03
CA LYS A 47 -11.85 -16.27 -3.07
C LYS A 47 -11.10 -16.73 -1.83
N PHE A 48 -11.81 -16.84 -0.71
CA PHE A 48 -11.31 -17.49 0.49
C PHE A 48 -11.29 -19.02 0.33
N ASP A 49 -10.41 -19.49 -0.53
CA ASP A 49 -10.09 -20.89 -0.79
C ASP A 49 -8.56 -21.07 -0.81
N ARG A 50 -8.06 -22.25 -0.43
CA ARG A 50 -6.61 -22.49 -0.30
C ARG A 50 -5.84 -22.16 -1.57
N ASP A 51 -6.31 -22.62 -2.72
CA ASP A 51 -5.60 -22.45 -3.98
C ASP A 51 -5.62 -20.98 -4.41
N GLN A 52 -6.75 -20.31 -4.18
CA GLN A 52 -6.92 -18.88 -4.47
C GLN A 52 -6.09 -17.98 -3.55
N VAL A 53 -5.92 -18.33 -2.27
CA VAL A 53 -5.05 -17.61 -1.35
C VAL A 53 -3.57 -17.78 -1.74
N VAL A 54 -3.16 -18.99 -2.12
CA VAL A 54 -1.79 -19.23 -2.62
C VAL A 54 -1.55 -18.46 -3.91
N GLU A 55 -2.51 -18.44 -4.83
CA GLU A 55 -2.44 -17.63 -6.06
C GLU A 55 -2.29 -16.13 -5.73
N ALA A 56 -3.05 -15.62 -4.76
CA ALA A 56 -2.96 -14.22 -4.32
C ALA A 56 -1.56 -13.86 -3.79
N LEU A 57 -0.91 -14.77 -3.05
CA LEU A 57 0.46 -14.59 -2.58
C LEU A 57 1.48 -14.61 -3.72
N ASN A 58 1.33 -15.53 -4.69
CA ASN A 58 2.17 -15.56 -5.88
C ASN A 58 1.99 -14.29 -6.73
N TYR A 59 0.78 -13.75 -6.81
CA TYR A 59 0.46 -12.50 -7.49
C TYR A 59 1.07 -11.28 -6.78
N LEU A 60 1.15 -11.29 -5.44
CA LEU A 60 1.87 -10.29 -4.68
C LEU A 60 3.38 -10.34 -4.98
N ALA A 61 3.96 -11.55 -4.90
CA ALA A 61 5.40 -11.78 -5.08
C ALA A 61 5.90 -11.43 -6.49
N SER A 62 5.05 -11.61 -7.51
CA SER A 62 5.40 -11.28 -8.90
C SER A 62 5.52 -9.77 -9.17
N GLY A 63 4.98 -8.92 -8.30
CA GLY A 63 4.92 -7.47 -8.50
C GLY A 63 4.00 -7.02 -9.64
N GLN A 64 3.21 -7.92 -10.23
CA GLN A 64 2.31 -7.61 -11.36
C GLN A 64 0.97 -7.01 -10.93
N HIS A 65 0.75 -6.86 -9.61
CA HIS A 65 -0.48 -6.32 -9.08
C HIS A 65 -0.59 -4.81 -9.31
N ILE A 66 -1.70 -4.40 -9.92
CA ILE A 66 -2.06 -2.99 -10.06
C ILE A 66 -3.12 -2.67 -9.00
N ARG A 67 -2.82 -1.66 -8.17
CA ARG A 67 -3.64 -1.26 -7.02
C ARG A 67 -3.71 -2.36 -5.94
N LYS A 68 -4.80 -2.38 -5.15
CA LYS A 68 -5.00 -3.38 -4.10
C LYS A 68 -5.75 -4.58 -4.66
N PHE A 69 -5.46 -5.76 -4.13
CA PHE A 69 -6.30 -6.94 -4.31
C PHE A 69 -6.84 -7.37 -2.95
N CYS A 70 -7.98 -8.04 -2.97
CA CYS A 70 -8.69 -8.49 -1.78
C CYS A 70 -8.91 -10.00 -1.80
N ILE A 71 -9.15 -10.56 -0.62
CA ILE A 71 -9.69 -11.92 -0.45
C ILE A 71 -11.12 -11.76 0.04
N ASP A 72 -12.06 -12.34 -0.68
CA ASP A 72 -13.50 -12.29 -0.39
C ASP A 72 -13.93 -13.57 0.35
N PHE A 73 -14.68 -13.39 1.45
CA PHE A 73 -14.98 -14.42 2.44
C PHE A 73 -16.47 -14.48 2.78
#